data_AF-A0A8B7DMA4-F1
#
_entry.id   AF-A0A8B7DMA4-F1
#
_cell.length_a   1.000
_cell.length_b   1.000
_cell.length_c   1.000
_cell.angle_alpha   90.00
_cell.angle_beta   90.00
_cell.angle_gamma   90.00
#
_symmetry.space_group_name_H-M   'P 1'
#
loop_
_entity.id
_entity.type
_entity.pdbx_description
1 polymer ?
#
loop_
_entity_poly.entity_id
_entity_poly.type
_entity_poly.pdbx_seq_one_letter_code
_entity_poly.pdbx_strand_id
1 'polypeptide(L)'
;MIDLITGVRKVFNAAQDGIVASKLCEQMSELMVTSKEEEFWEAFLDHLKKTMIYYKPETVVEKIIEFCALFATYTSKKKKENQSIDQDKTLTDETMNPFLLKLFNFLVQNHNSRERAVRYRCCQLITKIFTNMDDDETI
;
A
#
# COMPACT_ATOMS: atom_id res chain seq x y z
N MET A 1 9.15 -10.56 15.65
CA MET A 1 9.38 -11.03 14.27
C MET A 1 8.31 -12.03 13.79
N ILE A 2 8.10 -13.20 14.44
CA ILE A 2 7.08 -14.20 14.02
C ILE A 2 5.65 -13.62 14.02
N ASP A 3 5.33 -12.76 14.98
CA ASP A 3 3.99 -12.18 15.13
C ASP A 3 3.66 -11.18 14.01
N LEU A 4 4.60 -10.31 13.64
CA LEU A 4 4.44 -9.33 12.56
C LEU A 4 4.22 -10.00 11.20
N ILE A 5 5.08 -10.96 10.83
CA ILE A 5 4.96 -11.70 9.56
C ILE A 5 3.61 -12.41 9.49
N THR A 6 3.18 -13.00 10.61
CA THR A 6 1.87 -13.67 10.70
C THR A 6 0.72 -12.67 10.59
N GLY A 7 0.82 -11.50 11.21
CA GLY A 7 -0.16 -10.42 11.13
C GLY A 7 -0.33 -9.89 9.70
N VAL A 8 0.77 -9.52 9.05
CA VAL A 8 0.77 -9.04 7.65
C VAL A 8 0.16 -10.11 6.74
N ARG A 9 0.57 -11.38 6.89
CA ARG A 9 0.01 -12.49 6.11
C ARG A 9 -1.51 -12.62 6.28
N LYS A 10 -2.01 -12.48 7.51
CA LYS A 10 -3.47 -12.54 7.78
C LYS A 10 -4.22 -11.45 7.02
N VAL A 11 -3.69 -10.23 6.99
CA VAL A 11 -4.30 -9.11 6.25
C VAL A 11 -4.29 -9.37 4.73
N PHE A 12 -3.17 -9.85 4.18
CA PHE A 12 -3.08 -10.20 2.75
C PHE A 12 -4.03 -11.35 2.36
N ASN A 13 -4.22 -12.34 3.22
CA ASN A 13 -5.20 -13.41 2.98
C ASN A 13 -6.63 -12.86 3.02
N ALA A 14 -6.94 -12.04 4.02
CA ALA A 14 -8.24 -11.38 4.13
C ALA A 14 -8.57 -10.49 2.92
N ALA A 15 -7.57 -9.83 2.34
CA ALA A 15 -7.73 -9.04 1.12
C ALA A 15 -8.15 -9.90 -0.08
N GLN A 16 -7.65 -11.13 -0.19
CA GLN A 16 -8.04 -12.07 -1.26
C GLN A 16 -9.50 -12.49 -1.16
N ASP A 17 -10.01 -12.61 0.07
CA ASP A 17 -11.39 -13.04 0.35
C ASP A 17 -12.42 -11.94 0.04
N GLY A 18 -11.99 -10.69 -0.16
CA GLY A 18 -12.87 -9.55 -0.43
C GLY A 18 -13.48 -8.92 0.82
N ILE A 19 -12.77 -8.99 1.95
CA ILE A 19 -13.13 -8.27 3.17
C ILE A 19 -13.05 -6.75 2.92
N VAL A 20 -13.87 -5.98 3.67
CA VAL A 20 -13.96 -4.51 3.58
C VAL A 20 -12.57 -3.86 3.68
N ALA A 21 -12.20 -3.11 2.63
CA ALA A 21 -10.84 -2.58 2.48
C ALA A 21 -10.43 -1.60 3.59
N SER A 22 -11.34 -0.76 4.10
CA SER A 22 -11.04 0.20 5.17
C SER A 22 -10.56 -0.49 6.46
N LYS A 23 -11.25 -1.55 6.89
CA LYS A 23 -10.86 -2.34 8.07
C LYS A 23 -9.49 -2.99 7.91
N LEU A 24 -9.17 -3.48 6.70
CA LEU A 24 -7.86 -4.05 6.42
C LEU A 24 -6.76 -2.99 6.44
N CYS A 25 -7.04 -1.79 5.94
CA CYS A 25 -6.12 -0.65 6.01
C CYS A 25 -5.85 -0.23 7.46
N GLU A 26 -6.86 -0.24 8.33
CA GLU A 26 -6.71 0.02 9.77
C GLU A 26 -5.80 -1.03 10.43
N GLN A 27 -6.09 -2.31 10.22
CA GLN A 27 -5.28 -3.41 10.76
C GLN A 27 -3.83 -3.37 10.27
N MET A 28 -3.62 -3.11 8.98
CA MET A 28 -2.28 -2.97 8.42
C MET A 28 -1.56 -1.73 8.99
N SER A 29 -2.29 -0.63 9.21
CA SER A 29 -1.73 0.58 9.83
C SER A 29 -1.30 0.35 11.27
N GLU A 30 -2.06 -0.41 12.05
CA GLU A 30 -1.69 -0.81 13.41
C GLU A 30 -0.39 -1.62 13.42
N LEU A 31 -0.27 -2.59 12.51
CA LEU A 31 0.97 -3.37 12.34
C LEU A 31 2.15 -2.47 11.96
N MET A 32 1.93 -1.49 11.08
CA MET A 32 2.97 -0.52 10.68
C MET A 32 3.42 0.36 11.84
N VAL A 33 2.50 0.84 12.69
CA VAL A 33 2.81 1.74 13.82
C VAL A 33 3.45 1.00 14.99
N THR A 34 3.09 -0.26 15.23
CA THR A 34 3.57 -1.04 16.38
C THR A 34 4.88 -1.78 16.13
N SER A 35 5.44 -1.71 14.91
CA SER A 35 6.67 -2.38 14.53
C SER A 35 7.76 -1.41 14.07
N LYS A 36 8.98 -1.91 13.89
CA LYS A 36 10.05 -1.12 13.27
C LYS A 36 9.78 -0.98 11.78
N GLU A 37 10.04 0.21 11.24
CA GLU A 37 9.74 0.53 9.84
C GLU A 37 10.30 -0.49 8.84
N GLU A 38 11.57 -0.89 9.00
CA GLU A 38 12.21 -1.83 8.08
C GLU A 38 11.64 -3.25 8.22
N GLU A 39 11.35 -3.70 9.45
CA GLU A 39 10.74 -5.02 9.69
C GLU A 39 9.34 -5.11 9.07
N PHE A 40 8.55 -4.04 9.16
CA PHE A 40 7.26 -3.94 8.49
C PHE A 40 7.39 -3.96 6.98
N TRP A 41 8.29 -3.12 6.46
CA TRP A 41 8.52 -2.99 5.03
C TRP A 41 8.91 -4.33 4.39
N GLU A 42 9.85 -5.06 5.00
CA GLU A 42 10.26 -6.38 4.54
C GLU A 42 9.09 -7.38 4.55
N ALA A 43 8.31 -7.42 5.65
CA ALA A 43 7.16 -8.31 5.77
C ALA A 43 6.06 -8.00 4.73
N PHE A 44 5.75 -6.72 4.52
CA PHE A 44 4.81 -6.25 3.50
C PHE A 44 5.31 -6.63 2.10
N LEU A 45 6.57 -6.32 1.80
CA LEU A 45 7.15 -6.50 0.48
C LEU A 45 7.28 -7.98 0.10
N ASP A 46 7.56 -8.87 1.05
CA ASP A 46 7.58 -10.32 0.81
C ASP A 46 6.23 -10.84 0.29
N HIS A 47 5.11 -10.30 0.78
CA HIS A 47 3.78 -10.68 0.33
C HIS A 47 3.42 -10.00 -1.01
N LEU A 48 3.77 -8.72 -1.18
CA LEU A 48 3.55 -8.02 -2.45
C LEU A 48 4.31 -8.72 -3.59
N LYS A 49 5.59 -9.08 -3.41
CA LYS A 49 6.41 -9.74 -4.45
C LYS A 49 5.79 -11.04 -4.98
N LYS A 50 5.11 -11.82 -4.12
CA LYS A 50 4.37 -13.02 -4.53
C LYS A 50 3.23 -12.69 -5.49
N THR A 51 2.64 -11.51 -5.37
CA THR A 51 1.57 -11.01 -6.25
C THR A 51 2.14 -10.52 -7.60
N MET A 52 3.35 -9.93 -7.58
CA MET A 52 3.98 -9.30 -8.75
C MET A 52 4.36 -10.29 -9.87
N ILE A 53 4.50 -11.58 -9.57
CA ILE A 53 4.92 -12.60 -10.55
C ILE A 53 3.76 -13.17 -11.39
N TYR A 54 2.52 -12.80 -11.09
CA TYR A 54 1.34 -13.30 -11.82
C TYR A 54 0.97 -12.36 -12.97
N TYR A 55 1.16 -12.81 -14.22
CA TYR A 55 0.76 -12.04 -15.41
C TYR A 55 -0.73 -12.16 -15.74
N LYS A 56 -1.32 -13.35 -15.53
CA LYS A 56 -2.73 -13.59 -15.86
C LYS A 56 -3.64 -12.82 -14.92
N PRO A 57 -4.83 -12.38 -15.39
CA PRO A 57 -5.84 -11.78 -14.55
C PRO A 57 -6.44 -12.86 -13.65
N GLU A 58 -5.99 -12.87 -12.40
CA GLU A 58 -6.49 -13.76 -11.36
C GLU A 58 -7.22 -12.89 -10.34
N THR A 59 -8.49 -13.19 -10.04
CA THR A 59 -9.33 -12.33 -9.18
C THR A 59 -8.68 -12.02 -7.84
N VAL A 60 -8.03 -13.01 -7.23
CA VAL A 60 -7.34 -12.85 -5.94
C VAL A 60 -6.12 -11.92 -6.04
N VAL A 61 -5.41 -11.95 -7.17
CA VAL A 61 -4.26 -11.07 -7.43
C VAL A 61 -4.74 -9.64 -7.63
N GLU A 62 -5.82 -9.44 -8.39
CA GLU A 62 -6.40 -8.10 -8.59
C GLU A 62 -6.87 -7.47 -7.27
N LYS A 63 -7.49 -8.26 -6.38
CA LYS A 63 -7.89 -7.80 -5.05
C LYS A 63 -6.70 -7.38 -4.18
N ILE A 64 -5.58 -8.12 -4.24
CA ILE A 64 -4.37 -7.74 -3.50
C ILE A 64 -3.80 -6.43 -4.04
N ILE A 65 -3.72 -6.28 -5.38
CA ILE A 65 -3.22 -5.05 -5.99
C ILE A 65 -4.10 -3.86 -5.59
N GLU A 66 -5.43 -4.03 -5.62
CA GLU A 66 -6.39 -3.02 -5.16
C GLU A 66 -6.15 -2.64 -3.69
N PHE A 67 -6.05 -3.64 -2.81
CA PHE A 67 -5.76 -3.41 -1.39
C PHE A 67 -4.44 -2.66 -1.18
N CYS A 68 -3.36 -3.04 -1.86
CA CYS A 68 -2.06 -2.36 -1.73
C CYS A 68 -2.13 -0.90 -2.17
N ALA A 69 -2.86 -0.59 -3.26
CA ALA A 69 -3.08 0.77 -3.70
C ALA A 69 -3.87 1.58 -2.67
N LEU A 70 -4.97 1.02 -2.16
CA LEU A 70 -5.81 1.65 -1.14
C LEU A 70 -5.05 1.90 0.16
N PHE A 71 -4.25 0.93 0.63
CA PHE A 71 -3.46 1.10 1.84
C PHE A 71 -2.40 2.19 1.70
N ALA A 72 -1.70 2.22 0.55
CA ALA A 72 -0.67 3.23 0.29
C ALA A 72 -1.25 4.65 0.34
N THR A 73 -2.45 4.89 -0.19
CA THR A 73 -3.10 6.20 -0.13
C THR A 73 -3.83 6.47 1.19
N TYR A 74 -4.38 5.44 1.86
CA TYR A 74 -5.02 5.54 3.18
C TYR A 74 -4.10 6.20 4.23
N THR A 75 -2.83 5.80 4.25
CA THR A 75 -1.83 6.36 5.18
C THR A 75 -1.58 7.86 4.96
N SER A 76 -1.77 8.36 3.74
CA SER A 76 -1.72 9.80 3.43
C SER A 76 -2.98 10.52 3.92
N LYS A 77 -4.17 9.92 3.74
CA LYS A 77 -5.46 10.49 4.18
C LYS A 77 -5.53 10.62 5.70
N LYS A 78 -5.12 9.59 6.43
CA LYS A 78 -5.06 9.62 7.91
C LYS A 78 -4.11 10.69 8.46
N LYS A 79 -3.00 11.00 7.75
CA LYS A 79 -2.09 12.12 8.11
C LYS A 79 -2.82 13.46 7.96
N LYS A 80 -3.56 13.67 6.86
CA LYS A 80 -4.35 14.90 6.61
C LYS A 80 -5.47 15.09 7.65
N GLU A 81 -6.19 14.03 8.01
CA GLU A 81 -7.27 14.08 9.02
C GLU A 81 -6.77 14.41 10.43
N ASN A 82 -5.57 13.93 10.81
CA ASN A 82 -4.99 14.25 12.11
C ASN A 82 -4.42 15.68 12.17
N GLN A 83 -4.04 16.26 11.03
CA GLN A 83 -3.50 17.63 10.93
C GLN A 83 -4.59 18.71 10.96
N SER A 84 -5.85 18.39 10.63
CA SER A 84 -6.95 19.36 10.67
C SER A 84 -7.42 19.72 12.09
N ILE A 85 -6.96 18.99 13.11
CA ILE A 85 -7.28 19.23 14.53
C ILE A 85 -6.28 20.21 15.19
N ASP A 86 -5.04 20.27 14.71
CA ASP A 86 -4.02 21.23 15.17
C ASP A 86 -3.92 22.40 14.17
N GLN A 87 -4.79 23.39 14.33
CA GLN A 87 -4.58 24.70 13.71
C GLN A 87 -3.28 25.30 14.25
N ASP A 88 -2.39 25.72 13.34
CA ASP A 88 -1.24 26.61 13.56
C ASP A 88 0.19 26.04 13.51
N LYS A 89 0.48 25.05 12.64
CA LYS A 89 1.86 24.80 12.18
C LYS A 89 1.98 24.56 10.67
N THR A 90 2.38 25.63 9.98
CA THR A 90 3.16 25.66 8.73
C THR A 90 2.66 24.82 7.55
N LEU A 91 2.16 25.52 6.53
CA LEU A 91 1.85 25.14 5.15
C LEU A 91 3.03 24.53 4.35
N THR A 92 3.80 23.58 4.90
CA THR A 92 5.05 23.11 4.26
C THR A 92 5.36 21.63 4.46
N ASP A 93 4.35 20.77 4.64
CA ASP A 93 4.60 19.32 4.65
C ASP A 93 3.77 18.59 3.60
N GLU A 94 3.84 19.09 2.35
CA GLU A 94 3.53 18.38 1.10
C GLU A 94 4.48 17.20 0.85
N THR A 95 5.16 16.69 1.88
CA THR A 95 5.96 15.49 1.76
C THR A 95 5.02 14.29 1.66
N MET A 96 5.07 13.64 0.50
CA MET A 96 4.41 12.36 0.25
C MET A 96 4.64 11.42 1.43
N ASN A 97 3.59 10.71 1.87
CA ASN A 97 3.69 9.78 2.98
C ASN A 97 4.92 8.87 2.82
N PRO A 98 5.79 8.71 3.84
CA PRO A 98 7.05 7.97 3.70
C PRO A 98 6.88 6.53 3.20
N PHE A 99 5.81 5.84 3.63
CA PHE A 99 5.49 4.50 3.15
C PHE A 99 5.12 4.51 1.66
N LEU A 100 4.25 5.43 1.26
CA LEU A 100 3.86 5.61 -0.13
C LEU A 100 5.08 5.93 -1.02
N LEU A 101 5.96 6.83 -0.57
CA LEU A 101 7.19 7.17 -1.28
C LEU A 101 8.12 5.95 -1.43
N LYS A 102 8.30 5.16 -0.35
CA LYS A 102 9.08 3.92 -0.36
C LYS A 102 8.50 2.88 -1.33
N LEU A 103 7.17 2.72 -1.33
CA LEU A 103 6.47 1.84 -2.28
C LEU A 103 6.62 2.33 -3.72
N PHE A 104 6.41 3.61 -3.97
CA PHE A 104 6.52 4.20 -5.31
C PHE A 104 7.95 4.03 -5.87
N ASN A 105 8.97 4.30 -5.06
CA ASN A 105 10.37 4.06 -5.43
C ASN A 105 10.64 2.58 -5.76
N PHE A 106 10.12 1.64 -4.97
CA PHE A 106 10.23 0.22 -5.28
C PHE A 106 9.61 -0.12 -6.65
N LEU A 107 8.42 0.40 -6.94
CA LEU A 107 7.72 0.11 -8.20
C LEU A 107 8.47 0.72 -9.40
N VAL A 108 8.92 1.97 -9.29
CA VAL A 108 9.71 2.65 -10.33
C VAL A 108 11.07 2.00 -10.51
N GLN A 109 11.70 1.42 -9.48
CA GLN A 109 12.94 0.68 -9.68
C GLN A 109 12.74 -0.67 -10.41
N ASN A 110 11.55 -1.26 -10.32
CA ASN A 110 11.27 -2.60 -10.85
C ASN A 110 10.41 -2.60 -12.14
N HIS A 111 9.91 -1.44 -12.59
CA HIS A 111 9.04 -1.34 -13.77
C HIS A 111 9.69 -1.83 -15.08
N ASN A 112 11.02 -1.83 -15.16
CA ASN A 112 11.78 -2.36 -16.29
C ASN A 112 12.40 -3.75 -16.03
N SER A 113 11.80 -4.52 -15.11
CA SER A 113 12.21 -5.91 -14.84
C SER A 113 12.19 -6.77 -16.11
N ARG A 114 13.07 -7.78 -16.20
CA ARG A 114 13.08 -8.77 -17.30
C ARG A 114 11.74 -9.51 -17.39
N GLU A 115 11.11 -9.79 -16.26
CA GLU A 115 9.86 -10.53 -16.16
C GLU A 115 8.66 -9.66 -16.57
N ARG A 116 7.92 -10.09 -17.60
CA ARG A 116 6.75 -9.35 -18.12
C ARG A 116 5.68 -9.15 -17.06
N ALA A 117 5.45 -10.16 -16.22
CA ALA A 117 4.49 -10.10 -15.12
C ALA A 117 4.81 -8.94 -14.17
N VAL A 118 6.08 -8.85 -13.75
CA VAL A 118 6.54 -7.83 -12.80
C VAL A 118 6.37 -6.44 -13.39
N ARG A 119 6.75 -6.21 -14.65
CA ARG A 119 6.55 -4.91 -15.32
C ARG A 119 5.08 -4.51 -15.33
N TYR A 120 4.22 -5.43 -15.75
CA TYR A 120 2.78 -5.21 -15.80
C TYR A 120 2.23 -4.84 -14.43
N ARG A 121 2.58 -5.59 -13.37
CA ARG A 121 2.09 -5.35 -12.01
C ARG A 121 2.65 -4.07 -11.40
N CYS A 122 3.90 -3.70 -11.69
CA CYS A 122 4.46 -2.39 -11.30
C CYS A 122 3.63 -1.24 -11.88
N CYS A 123 3.43 -1.23 -13.20
CA CYS A 123 2.66 -0.18 -13.87
C CYS A 123 1.21 -0.16 -13.39
N GLN A 124 0.57 -1.34 -13.25
CA GLN A 124 -0.80 -1.44 -12.78
C GLN A 124 -0.99 -0.89 -11.36
N LEU A 125 -0.09 -1.23 -10.43
CA LEU A 125 -0.16 -0.72 -9.06
C LEU A 125 0.09 0.78 -9.01
N ILE A 126 1.04 1.31 -9.80
CA ILE A 126 1.24 2.77 -9.95
C ILE A 126 -0.05 3.45 -10.43
N THR A 127 -0.69 2.93 -11.49
CA THR A 127 -1.94 3.49 -12.01
C THR A 127 -3.02 3.53 -10.94
N LYS A 128 -3.22 2.44 -10.20
CA LYS A 128 -4.23 2.38 -9.13
C LYS A 128 -3.93 3.30 -7.96
N ILE A 129 -2.65 3.49 -7.61
CA ILE A 129 -2.24 4.47 -6.60
C ILE A 129 -2.68 5.87 -7.03
N PHE A 130 -2.44 6.26 -8.29
CA PHE A 130 -2.86 7.56 -8.79
C PHE A 130 -4.38 7.72 -8.82
N THR A 131 -5.12 6.71 -9.30
CA THR A 131 -6.59 6.74 -9.26
C THR A 131 -7.12 7.00 -7.85
N ASN A 132 -6.58 6.31 -6.84
CA ASN A 132 -7.02 6.48 -5.45
C ASN A 132 -6.60 7.82 -4.81
N MET A 133 -5.67 8.56 -5.43
CA MET A 133 -5.32 9.93 -5.06
C MET A 133 -6.29 10.93 -5.69
N ASP A 134 -6.62 10.73 -6.97
CA ASP A 134 -7.51 11.62 -7.74
C ASP A 134 -8.97 11.56 -7.24
N ASP A 135 -9.41 10.41 -6.72
CA ASP A 135 -10.74 10.25 -6.12
C ASP A 135 -11.02 11.20 -4.93
N ASP A 136 -9.99 11.88 -4.40
CA ASP A 136 -10.14 12.93 -3.38
C ASP A 136 -10.63 14.28 -3.94
N GLU A 137 -10.60 14.51 -5.27
CA GLU A 137 -10.97 15.79 -5.90
C GLU A 137 -12.45 15.92 -6.31
N THR A 138 -13.29 14.92 -6.02
CA THR A 138 -14.75 15.01 -6.24
C THR A 138 -15.53 15.33 -4.97
N ILE A 139 -15.43 16.58 -4.52
CA ILE A 139 -16.36 17.23 -3.58
C ILE A 139 -16.70 18.63 -4.10
#